data_AF-A0A1C0SF84-F1
#
_entry.id   AF-A0A1C0SF84-F1
#
_cell.length_a   1.000
_cell.length_b   1.000
_cell.length_c   1.000
_cell.angle_alpha   90.00
_cell.angle_beta   90.00
_cell.angle_gamma   90.00
#
_symmetry.space_group_name_H-M   'P 1'
#
loop_
_entity.id
_entity.type
_entity.pdbx_description
1 polymer ?
#
loop_
_entity_poly.entity_id
_entity_poly.type
_entity_poly.pdbx_seq_one_letter_code
_entity_poly.pdbx_strand_id
1 'polypeptide(L)' 'MRVATSHLSTSLGHVEAGLGISVMPRLATPQVEHPLIATVPLTAPTVSRMIGLVERRGGRLSPAAIRFRKMLVQEWTTY' A
#
# COMPACT_ATOMS: atom_id res chain seq x y z
N MET A 1 -18.61 5.65 -12.99
CA MET A 1 -19.10 5.57 -11.60
C MET A 1 -17.92 5.80 -10.66
N ARG A 2 -18.03 6.69 -9.67
CA ARG A 2 -16.97 6.93 -8.66
C ARG A 2 -17.42 6.25 -7.36
N VAL A 3 -16.69 5.23 -6.91
CA VAL A 3 -16.95 4.56 -5.63
C VAL A 3 -15.81 4.94 -4.68
N ALA A 4 -16.15 5.62 -3.58
CA ALA A 4 -15.18 6.00 -2.55
C ALA A 4 -15.24 4.98 -1.41
N THR A 5 -14.13 4.27 -1.16
CA THR A 5 -14.00 3.32 -0.05
C THR A 5 -12.87 3.76 0.88
N SER A 6 -13.04 3.59 2.19
CA SER A 6 -11.99 3.84 3.19
C SER A 6 -10.95 2.73 3.26
N HIS A 7 -11.29 1.54 2.74
CA HIS A 7 -10.43 0.36 2.72
C HIS A 7 -10.07 -0.02 1.29
N LEU A 8 -8.77 -0.24 1.05
CA LEU A 8 -8.22 -0.54 -0.28
C LEU A 8 -8.65 -1.92 -0.79
N SER A 9 -8.74 -2.92 0.11
CA SER A 9 -9.21 -4.28 -0.22
C SER A 9 -10.64 -4.29 -0.76
N THR A 10 -11.52 -3.50 -0.15
CA THR A 10 -12.90 -3.33 -0.62
C THR A 10 -12.93 -2.69 -2.01
N SER A 11 -12.04 -1.73 -2.28
CA SER A 11 -11.95 -1.08 -3.58
C SER A 11 -11.62 -2.07 -4.71
N LEU A 12 -10.68 -2.99 -4.46
CA LEU A 12 -10.30 -4.03 -5.42
C LEU A 12 -11.48 -4.96 -5.73
N GLY A 13 -12.22 -5.42 -4.72
CA GLY A 13 -13.39 -6.29 -4.93
C GLY A 13 -14.51 -5.64 -5.76
N HIS A 14 -14.64 -4.31 -5.73
CA HIS A 14 -15.58 -3.61 -6.62
C HIS A 14 -15.12 -3.65 -8.08
N VAL A 15 -13.81 -3.52 -8.33
CA VAL A 15 -13.25 -3.63 -9.68
C VAL A 15 -13.41 -5.07 -10.18
N GLU A 16 -13.18 -6.08 -9.34
CA GLU A 16 -13.37 -7.50 -9.69
C GLU A 16 -14.82 -7.82 -10.06
N ALA A 17 -15.78 -7.24 -9.34
CA ALA A 17 -17.21 -7.37 -9.62
C ALA A 17 -17.68 -6.56 -10.86
N GLY A 18 -16.77 -5.87 -11.56
CA GLY A 18 -17.09 -5.09 -12.76
C GLY A 18 -17.80 -3.76 -12.47
N LEU A 19 -17.77 -3.27 -11.23
CA LEU A 19 -18.50 -2.05 -10.81
C LEU A 19 -17.77 -0.76 -11.20
N GLY A 20 -16.55 -0.84 -11.75
CA GLY A 20 -15.82 0.29 -12.30
C GLY A 20 -14.30 0.16 -12.20
N ILE A 21 -13.62 1.32 -12.19
CA ILE A 21 -12.16 1.45 -12.02
C ILE A 21 -11.83 2.10 -10.67
N SER A 22 -10.65 1.82 -10.14
CA SER A 22 -10.15 2.40 -8.90
C SER A 22 -8.71 2.90 -9.03
N VAL A 23 -8.38 3.92 -8.24
CA VAL A 23 -7.01 4.43 -8.07
C VAL A 23 -6.55 4.04 -6.68
N MET A 24 -5.40 3.35 -6.60
CA MET A 24 -4.82 2.90 -5.34
C MET A 24 -3.29 3.04 -5.38
N PRO A 25 -2.63 3.17 -4.22
CA PRO A 25 -1.17 3.15 -4.17
C PRO A 25 -0.65 1.81 -4.68
N ARG A 26 0.54 1.83 -5.32
CA ARG A 26 1.21 0.62 -5.83
C ARG A 26 1.36 -0.48 -4.77
N LEU A 27 1.48 -0.13 -3.50
CA LEU A 27 1.57 -1.11 -2.41
C LEU A 27 0.29 -1.95 -2.23
N ALA A 28 -0.86 -1.45 -2.69
CA ALA A 28 -2.16 -2.11 -2.57
C ALA A 28 -2.63 -2.76 -3.88
N THR A 29 -1.86 -2.65 -4.97
CA THR A 29 -2.16 -3.37 -6.21
C THR A 29 -1.85 -4.86 -6.03
N PRO A 30 -2.54 -5.77 -6.75
CA PRO A 30 -2.17 -7.17 -6.80
C PRO A 30 -0.67 -7.31 -7.16
N GLN A 31 0.08 -8.08 -6.37
CA GLN A 31 1.52 -8.26 -6.59
C GLN A 31 1.84 -9.26 -7.70
N VAL A 32 0.86 -10.09 -8.05
CA VAL A 32 0.92 -11.05 -9.15
C VAL A 32 -0.07 -10.59 -10.22
N GLU A 33 0.16 -10.98 -11.49
CA GLU A 33 -0.84 -10.79 -12.54
C GLU A 33 -2.20 -11.29 -12.06
N HIS A 34 -3.18 -10.37 -12.08
CA HIS A 34 -4.53 -10.67 -11.64
C HIS A 34 -5.34 -11.14 -12.85
N PRO A 35 -6.03 -12.30 -12.78
CA PRO A 35 -6.66 -12.93 -13.95
C PRO A 35 -7.77 -12.08 -14.58
N LEU A 36 -8.33 -11.13 -13.82
CA LEU A 36 -9.48 -10.32 -14.23
C LEU A 36 -9.19 -8.80 -14.27
N ILE A 37 -8.06 -8.35 -13.73
CA ILE A 37 -7.81 -6.91 -13.54
C ILE A 37 -6.43 -6.55 -14.08
N ALA A 38 -6.39 -5.54 -14.95
CA ALA A 38 -5.15 -4.90 -15.34
C ALA A 38 -4.79 -3.76 -14.36
N THR A 39 -3.54 -3.73 -13.92
CA THR A 39 -2.97 -2.59 -13.17
C THR A 39 -2.25 -1.67 -14.15
N VAL A 40 -2.70 -0.42 -14.27
CA VAL A 40 -2.11 0.57 -15.17
C VAL A 40 -1.49 1.71 -14.34
N PRO A 41 -0.21 2.07 -14.56
CA PRO A 41 0.42 3.16 -13.82
C PRO A 41 -0.19 4.52 -14.22
N LEU A 42 -0.48 5.35 -13.22
CA LEU A 42 -0.83 6.76 -13.44
C LEU A 42 0.45 7.56 -13.71
N THR A 43 0.55 8.16 -14.89
CA THR A 43 1.72 8.93 -15.33
C THR A 43 1.55 10.44 -15.21
N ALA A 44 0.31 10.94 -15.21
CA ALA A 44 0.00 12.37 -15.05
C ALA A 44 -1.40 12.56 -14.43
N PRO A 45 -1.52 13.02 -13.17
CA PRO A 45 -0.44 13.36 -12.25
C PRO A 45 0.18 12.13 -11.56
N THR A 46 1.47 12.19 -11.29
CA THR A 46 2.12 11.27 -10.36
C THR A 46 1.84 11.73 -8.93
N VAL A 47 1.20 10.88 -8.14
CA VAL A 47 0.89 11.15 -6.74
C VAL A 47 1.70 10.22 -5.85
N SER A 48 2.55 10.79 -4.99
CA SER A 48 3.34 10.03 -4.02
C SER A 48 2.77 10.18 -2.61
N ARG A 49 2.70 9.08 -1.86
CA ARG A 49 2.35 9.09 -0.43
C ARG A 49 3.48 8.47 0.37
N MET A 50 3.98 9.21 1.35
CA MET A 50 5.06 8.72 2.23
C MET A 50 4.49 7.76 3.27
N ILE A 51 5.18 6.65 3.49
CA ILE A 51 4.96 5.72 4.60
C ILE A 51 6.17 5.85 5.52
N GLY A 52 5.93 5.99 6.82
CA GLY A 52 6.98 6.19 7.81
C GLY A 52 6.76 5.35 9.07
N LEU A 53 7.86 5.07 9.77
CA LEU A 53 7.83 4.44 11.09
C LEU A 53 7.78 5.53 12.17
N VAL A 54 6.88 5.39 13.14
CA VAL A 54 6.75 6.31 14.27
C VAL A 54 7.23 5.63 15.54
N GLU A 55 8.09 6.31 16.29
CA GLU A 55 8.65 5.85 17.56
C GLU A 55 8.43 6.91 18.65
N ARG A 56 8.17 6.47 19.89
CA ARG A 56 7.99 7.40 21.01
C ARG A 56 9.30 8.12 21.32
N ARG A 57 9.30 9.45 21.26
CA ARG A 57 10.46 10.28 21.66
C ARG A 57 10.85 9.98 23.11
N GLY A 58 12.13 9.67 23.34
CA GLY A 58 12.68 9.35 24.66
C GLY A 58 12.25 8.00 25.24
N GLY A 59 11.52 7.16 24.49
CA GLY A 59 11.24 5.78 24.88
C GLY A 59 12.42 4.86 24.53
N ARG A 60 12.75 3.91 25.42
CA ARG A 60 13.62 2.78 25.04
C ARG A 60 12.77 1.75 24.31
N LEU A 61 13.15 1.42 23.07
CA LEU A 61 12.56 0.28 22.37
C LEU A 61 12.93 -1.02 23.10
N SER A 62 11.97 -1.93 23.21
CA SER A 62 12.26 -3.29 23.67
C SER A 62 13.19 -3.99 22.67
N PRO A 63 13.95 -5.03 23.10
CA PRO A 63 14.77 -5.81 22.17
C PRO A 63 13.97 -6.34 20.97
N ALA A 64 12.72 -6.75 21.17
CA ALA A 64 11.81 -7.18 20.11
C ALA A 64 11.46 -6.05 19.14
N ALA A 65 11.14 -4.85 19.65
CA ALA A 65 10.83 -3.69 18.82
C ALA A 65 12.04 -3.22 17.99
N ILE A 66 13.26 -3.28 18.54
CA ILE A 66 14.49 -3.01 17.80
C ILE A 66 14.67 -4.01 16.65
N ARG A 67 14.46 -5.31 16.91
CA ARG A 67 14.54 -6.33 15.86
C ARG A 67 13.50 -6.11 14.78
N PHE A 68 12.26 -5.81 15.15
CA PHE A 68 11.19 -5.54 14.20
C PHE A 68 11.51 -4.30 13.34
N ARG A 69 11.94 -3.19 13.95
CA ARG A 69 12.41 -2.01 13.22
C ARG A 69 13.51 -2.35 12.20
N LYS A 70 14.50 -3.15 12.61
CA LYS A 70 15.58 -3.59 11.70
C LYS A 70 15.03 -4.40 10.53
N MET A 71 14.14 -5.36 10.79
CA MET A 71 13.48 -6.14 9.73
C MET A 71 12.71 -5.23 8.77
N LEU A 72 11.89 -4.30 9.28
CA LEU A 72 11.15 -3.37 8.44
C LEU A 72 12.08 -2.50 7.58
N VAL A 73 13.13 -1.91 8.17
CA VAL A 73 14.04 -1.07 7.38
C VAL A 73 14.74 -1.89 6.29
N GLN A 74 15.16 -3.12 6.58
CA GLN A 74 15.81 -4.00 5.61
C GLN A 74 14.89 -4.37 4.44
N GLU A 75 13.65 -4.79 4.72
CA GLU A 75 12.67 -5.16 3.68
C GLU A 75 12.34 -4.00 2.72
N TRP A 76 12.29 -2.76 3.24
CA TRP A 76 11.91 -1.59 2.45
C TRP A 76 13.09 -0.79 1.89
N THR A 77 14.34 -1.24 2.04
CA THR A 77 15.51 -0.57 1.42
C THR A 77 15.56 -0.80 -0.11
N THR A 78 14.81 -1.77 -0.64
CA THR A 78 14.88 -2.23 -2.03
C THR A 78 13.79 -1.64 -2.95
N TYR A 79 12.96 -0.72 -2.44
CA TYR A 79 11.86 -0.10 -3.21
C TYR A 79 12.20 1.29 -3.77
#